data_AF-A0A6M0D0L2-F1
#
_entry.id   AF-A0A6M0D0L2-F1
#
_cell.length_a   1.000
_cell.length_b   1.000
_cell.length_c   1.000
_cell.angle_alpha   90.00
_cell.angle_beta   90.00
_cell.angle_gamma   90.00
#
_symmetry.space_group_name_H-M   'P 1'
#
loop_
_entity.id
_entity.type
_entity.pdbx_description
1 polymer ?
#
loop_
_entity_poly.entity_id
_entity_poly.type
_entity_poly.pdbx_seq_one_letter_code
_entity_poly.pdbx_strand_id
1 'polypeptide(L)'
;MIEPKRVLRALAEHWALLEPLCERFDGGTLSLAELRGQLAAQQLDSTPQDITSLLDVWIRLDILVPVAKSPNRFELNAQIHDFLAYLRREHRLGLCLEIEAYLRHLERLAGHIQDAFDIRDGNDLARQLRLLDMRVRDVLKKLDNDEQALVGVAERAKTSDRQIPLRQRYAEVLATWDEYVEPMIQLVNADGAFEQGVRKVETVLLRLLGEQARLGHLVDDDMLLRTHARILEMQTSAQLTLRHARELLLPLREEARR
;
A
#
# COMPACT_ATOMS: atom_id res chain seq x y z
N MET A 1 21.47 3.55 -17.14
CA MET A 1 20.30 2.65 -16.98
C MET A 1 20.55 1.86 -15.72
N ILE A 2 19.61 1.84 -14.78
CA ILE A 2 19.75 1.07 -13.54
C ILE A 2 19.84 -0.42 -13.90
N GLU A 3 20.85 -1.12 -13.40
CA GLU A 3 21.02 -2.57 -13.62
C GLU A 3 20.26 -3.34 -12.53
N PRO A 4 19.09 -3.95 -12.80
CA PRO A 4 18.23 -4.48 -11.73
C PRO A 4 18.91 -5.58 -10.91
N LYS A 5 19.72 -6.43 -11.55
CA LYS A 5 20.48 -7.49 -10.88
C LYS A 5 21.47 -6.94 -9.87
N ARG A 6 22.11 -5.80 -10.16
CA ARG A 6 23.10 -5.18 -9.27
C ARG A 6 22.44 -4.51 -8.08
N VAL A 7 21.28 -3.87 -8.30
CA VAL A 7 20.47 -3.31 -7.21
C VAL A 7 20.05 -4.42 -6.25
N LEU A 8 19.39 -5.47 -6.74
CA LEU A 8 18.93 -6.58 -5.90
C LEU A 8 20.07 -7.25 -5.13
N ARG A 9 21.22 -7.44 -5.79
CA ARG A 9 22.42 -7.99 -5.15
C ARG A 9 22.93 -7.07 -4.02
N ALA A 10 23.02 -5.77 -4.27
CA ALA A 10 23.46 -4.81 -3.27
C ALA A 10 22.49 -4.71 -2.08
N LEU A 11 21.17 -4.77 -2.33
CA LEU A 11 20.16 -4.79 -1.26
C LEU A 11 20.31 -6.04 -0.39
N ALA A 12 20.55 -7.21 -0.99
CA ALA A 12 20.76 -8.45 -0.26
C ALA A 12 22.08 -8.45 0.52
N GLU A 13 23.19 -8.04 -0.12
CA GLU A 13 24.53 -8.02 0.51
C GLU A 13 24.62 -6.99 1.64
N HIS A 14 23.93 -5.85 1.51
CA HIS A 14 24.00 -4.76 2.49
C HIS A 14 22.75 -4.64 3.38
N TRP A 15 21.91 -5.67 3.42
CA TRP A 15 20.65 -5.64 4.17
C TRP A 15 20.83 -5.17 5.63
N ALA A 16 21.79 -5.77 6.34
CA ALA A 16 22.04 -5.45 7.75
C ALA A 16 22.43 -3.98 8.01
N LEU A 17 22.93 -3.28 6.98
CA LEU A 17 23.27 -1.85 7.04
C LEU A 17 22.09 -0.97 6.64
N LEU A 18 21.30 -1.41 5.67
CA LEU A 18 20.16 -0.67 5.14
C LEU A 18 18.96 -0.72 6.09
N GLU A 19 18.68 -1.89 6.68
CA GLU A 19 17.51 -2.11 7.53
C GLU A 19 17.40 -1.11 8.70
N PRO A 20 18.45 -0.84 9.50
CA PRO A 20 18.37 0.17 10.57
C PRO A 20 18.29 1.60 10.04
N LEU A 21 18.81 1.86 8.84
CA LEU A 21 18.74 3.18 8.22
C LEU A 21 17.32 3.49 7.73
N CYS A 22 16.56 2.48 7.31
CA CYS A 22 15.19 2.67 6.86
C CYS A 22 14.31 3.34 7.93
N GLU A 23 14.39 2.92 9.21
CA GLU A 23 13.66 3.58 10.32
C GLU A 23 14.01 5.07 10.45
N ARG A 24 15.29 5.42 10.22
CA ARG A 24 15.73 6.81 10.26
C ARG A 24 15.22 7.61 9.06
N PHE A 25 15.16 6.98 7.89
CA PHE A 25 14.60 7.57 6.68
C PHE A 25 13.07 7.75 6.76
N ASP A 26 12.38 6.93 7.54
CA ASP A 26 10.95 7.15 7.84
C ASP A 26 10.70 8.48 8.57
N GLY A 27 11.68 8.95 9.34
CA GLY A 27 11.68 10.25 10.01
C GLY A 27 12.17 11.43 9.14
N GLY A 28 12.61 11.18 7.90
CA GLY A 28 13.03 12.22 6.95
C GLY A 28 14.41 11.99 6.33
N THR A 29 15.13 13.08 6.05
CA THR A 29 16.39 13.02 5.29
C THR A 29 17.61 12.95 6.21
N LEU A 30 18.64 12.22 5.79
CA LEU A 30 19.91 12.12 6.50
C LEU A 30 21.00 12.92 5.81
N SER A 31 21.80 13.65 6.58
CA SER A 31 23.02 14.27 6.06
C SER A 31 24.13 13.24 5.81
N LEU A 32 25.09 13.58 4.96
CA LEU A 32 26.26 12.74 4.70
C LEU A 32 27.04 12.39 5.98
N ALA A 33 27.14 13.34 6.92
CA ALA A 33 27.81 13.12 8.19
C ALA A 33 27.06 12.11 9.07
N GLU A 34 25.72 12.21 9.12
CA GLU A 34 24.88 11.25 9.84
C GLU A 34 24.95 9.85 9.24
N LEU A 35 24.92 9.73 7.92
CA LEU A 35 25.07 8.45 7.22
C LEU A 35 26.42 7.80 7.53
N ARG A 36 27.51 8.55 7.41
CA ARG A 36 28.85 8.06 7.74
C ARG A 36 28.96 7.61 9.19
N GLY A 37 28.42 8.38 10.13
CA GLY A 37 28.43 8.05 11.55
C GLY A 37 27.69 6.74 11.85
N GLN A 38 26.52 6.53 11.23
CA GLN A 38 25.73 5.30 11.41
C GLN A 38 26.44 4.07 10.83
N LEU A 39 26.98 4.19 9.61
CA LEU A 39 27.71 3.09 8.98
C LEU A 39 28.98 2.74 9.75
N ALA A 40 29.72 3.74 10.25
CA ALA A 40 30.89 3.52 11.10
C ALA A 40 30.53 2.82 12.42
N ALA A 41 29.37 3.11 13.01
CA ALA A 41 28.92 2.46 14.23
C ALA A 41 28.56 0.98 14.01
N GLN A 42 28.10 0.61 12.82
CA GLN A 42 27.73 -0.77 12.47
C GLN A 42 28.88 -1.57 11.85
N GLN A 43 29.85 -0.90 11.24
CA GLN A 43 31.05 -1.51 10.66
C GLN A 43 32.32 -1.03 11.38
N LEU A 44 32.52 -1.53 12.61
CA LEU A 44 33.62 -1.14 13.48
C LEU A 44 35.03 -1.35 12.87
N ASP A 45 35.17 -2.29 11.93
CA ASP A 45 36.43 -2.60 11.26
C ASP A 45 36.64 -1.85 9.93
N SER A 46 35.65 -1.07 9.46
CA SER A 46 35.73 -0.36 8.18
C SER A 46 36.41 0.99 8.31
N THR A 47 37.22 1.35 7.30
CA THR A 47 37.84 2.67 7.24
C THR A 47 36.85 3.72 6.72
N PRO A 48 37.09 5.03 6.95
CA PRO A 48 36.27 6.09 6.37
C PRO A 48 36.20 6.04 4.83
N GLN A 49 37.24 5.50 4.19
CA GLN A 49 37.30 5.31 2.74
C GLN A 49 36.38 4.18 2.26
N ASP A 50 36.28 3.09 3.03
CA ASP A 50 35.37 1.99 2.73
C ASP A 50 33.92 2.43 2.81
N ILE A 51 33.57 3.18 3.86
CA ILE A 51 32.21 3.75 4.04
C ILE A 51 31.87 4.71 2.89
N THR A 52 32.82 5.54 2.47
CA THR A 52 32.60 6.46 1.35
C THR A 52 32.38 5.69 0.04
N SER A 53 33.16 4.63 -0.19
CA SER A 53 33.01 3.76 -1.36
C SER A 53 31.67 3.04 -1.38
N LEU A 54 31.19 2.58 -0.21
CA LEU A 54 29.86 1.97 -0.07
C LEU A 54 28.74 2.96 -0.40
N LEU A 55 28.80 4.18 0.13
CA LEU A 55 27.81 5.23 -0.17
C LEU A 55 27.80 5.58 -1.66
N ASP A 56 28.97 5.67 -2.29
CA ASP A 56 29.08 5.89 -3.74
C ASP A 56 28.44 4.76 -4.56
N VAL A 57 28.51 3.51 -4.07
CA VAL A 57 27.82 2.37 -4.68
C VAL A 57 26.31 2.54 -4.54
N TRP A 58 25.80 2.87 -3.35
CA TRP A 58 24.36 3.06 -3.13
C TRP A 58 23.80 4.23 -3.95
N ILE A 59 24.52 5.33 -4.09
CA ILE A 59 24.13 6.47 -4.93
C ILE A 59 24.10 6.07 -6.40
N ARG A 60 25.14 5.37 -6.88
CA ARG A 60 25.24 4.95 -8.29
C ARG A 60 24.19 3.92 -8.68
N LEU A 61 23.76 3.09 -7.73
CA LEU A 61 22.68 2.11 -7.90
C LEU A 61 21.29 2.71 -7.69
N ASP A 62 21.21 4.02 -7.43
CA ASP A 62 19.95 4.72 -7.18
C ASP A 62 19.19 4.17 -5.96
N ILE A 63 19.92 3.63 -4.98
CA ILE A 63 19.39 3.22 -3.67
C ILE A 63 19.26 4.45 -2.77
N LEU A 64 20.29 5.30 -2.77
CA LEU A 64 20.27 6.63 -2.16
C LEU A 64 20.19 7.69 -3.25
N VAL A 65 19.35 8.70 -3.04
CA VAL A 65 19.22 9.85 -3.93
C VAL A 65 19.47 11.15 -3.17
N PRO A 66 20.21 12.11 -3.76
CA PRO A 66 20.44 13.39 -3.13
C PRO A 66 19.17 14.24 -3.14
N VAL A 67 18.89 14.91 -2.03
CA VAL A 67 17.74 15.79 -1.89
C VAL A 67 17.91 17.00 -2.81
N ALA A 68 16.84 17.38 -3.51
CA ALA A 68 16.85 18.53 -4.40
C ALA A 68 17.36 19.80 -3.68
N LYS A 69 18.35 20.46 -4.28
CA LYS A 69 19.00 21.68 -3.76
C LYS A 69 19.77 21.49 -2.42
N SER A 70 19.93 20.25 -1.94
CA SER A 70 20.68 19.91 -0.73
C SER A 70 21.60 18.71 -0.98
N PRO A 71 22.73 18.89 -1.70
CA PRO A 71 23.56 17.78 -2.20
C PRO A 71 24.22 16.92 -1.11
N ASN A 72 24.30 17.42 0.14
CA ASN A 72 24.82 16.69 1.30
C ASN A 72 23.72 16.04 2.14
N ARG A 73 22.47 16.03 1.65
CA ARG A 73 21.34 15.32 2.25
C ARG A 73 20.84 14.26 1.29
N PHE A 74 20.44 13.14 1.85
CA PHE A 74 20.01 11.98 1.10
C PHE A 74 18.66 11.49 1.62
N GLU A 75 17.94 10.86 0.72
CA GLU A 75 16.76 10.04 0.97
C GLU A 75 16.97 8.67 0.31
N LEU A 76 16.22 7.66 0.74
CA LEU A 76 16.12 6.43 -0.03
C LEU A 76 15.32 6.72 -1.30
N ASN A 77 15.69 6.09 -2.41
CA ASN A 77 14.82 6.07 -3.57
C ASN A 77 13.45 5.49 -3.18
N ALA A 78 12.37 6.19 -3.50
CA ALA A 78 11.02 5.83 -3.07
C ALA A 78 10.62 4.38 -3.41
N GLN A 79 10.99 3.88 -4.59
CA GLN A 79 10.67 2.50 -4.99
C GLN A 79 11.46 1.47 -4.18
N ILE A 80 12.71 1.80 -3.84
CA ILE A 80 13.55 0.96 -2.99
C ILE A 80 13.05 1.01 -1.54
N HIS A 81 12.68 2.19 -1.05
CA HIS A 81 12.10 2.38 0.28
C HIS A 81 10.81 1.57 0.44
N ASP A 82 9.87 1.67 -0.51
CA ASP A 82 8.64 0.87 -0.51
C ASP A 82 8.92 -0.64 -0.53
N PHE A 83 9.92 -1.06 -1.31
CA PHE A 83 10.31 -2.47 -1.38
C PHE A 83 10.94 -2.96 -0.06
N LEU A 84 11.81 -2.17 0.55
CA LEU A 84 12.42 -2.49 1.85
C LEU A 84 11.36 -2.50 2.96
N ALA A 85 10.44 -1.53 2.98
CA ALA A 85 9.32 -1.49 3.92
C ALA A 85 8.43 -2.74 3.78
N TYR A 86 8.13 -3.16 2.54
CA TYR A 86 7.43 -4.41 2.27
C TYR A 86 8.17 -5.63 2.86
N LEU A 87 9.50 -5.72 2.69
CA LEU A 87 10.29 -6.83 3.24
C LEU A 87 10.36 -6.81 4.77
N ARG A 88 10.42 -5.62 5.38
CA ARG A 88 10.40 -5.44 6.84
C ARG A 88 9.02 -5.68 7.46
N ARG A 89 7.98 -5.87 6.64
CA ARG A 89 6.57 -5.89 7.07
C ARG A 89 6.21 -4.64 7.86
N GLU A 90 6.76 -3.52 7.44
CA GLU A 90 6.39 -2.23 8.02
C GLU A 90 5.18 -1.69 7.30
N HIS A 91 4.05 -1.88 7.97
CA HIS A 91 2.77 -1.49 7.46
C HIS A 91 2.48 -0.06 7.90
N ARG A 92 2.54 0.87 6.94
CA ARG A 92 2.12 2.25 7.13
C ARG A 92 0.66 2.37 6.71
N LEU A 93 -0.17 2.91 7.60
CA LEU A 93 -1.58 3.14 7.31
C LEU A 93 -1.69 4.24 6.27
N GLY A 94 -2.33 3.93 5.14
CA GLY A 94 -2.63 4.92 4.11
C GLY A 94 -3.84 5.79 4.43
N LEU A 95 -4.12 6.77 3.56
CA LEU A 95 -5.35 7.55 3.68
C LEU A 95 -6.54 6.76 3.12
N CYS A 96 -7.69 6.79 3.81
CA CYS A 96 -8.94 6.19 3.29
C CYS A 96 -9.33 6.74 1.91
N LEU A 97 -9.00 8.01 1.62
CA LEU A 97 -9.23 8.67 0.34
C LEU A 97 -8.52 7.98 -0.85
N GLU A 98 -7.45 7.23 -0.60
CA GLU A 98 -6.77 6.45 -1.65
C GLU A 98 -7.63 5.27 -2.11
N ILE A 99 -8.34 4.60 -1.19
CA ILE A 99 -9.28 3.52 -1.51
C ILE A 99 -10.43 4.09 -2.35
N GLU A 100 -10.97 5.25 -1.97
CA GLU A 100 -11.98 5.94 -2.79
C GLU A 100 -11.49 6.27 -4.20
N ALA A 101 -10.25 6.72 -4.35
CA ALA A 101 -9.68 7.01 -5.65
C ALA A 101 -9.58 5.75 -6.52
N TYR A 102 -9.24 4.61 -5.93
CA TYR A 102 -9.27 3.33 -6.64
C TYR A 102 -10.70 2.94 -7.04
N LEU A 103 -11.69 3.07 -6.15
CA LEU A 103 -13.10 2.77 -6.46
C LEU A 103 -13.61 3.61 -7.64
N ARG A 104 -13.35 4.93 -7.62
CA ARG A 104 -13.67 5.82 -8.76
C ARG A 104 -12.98 5.37 -10.05
N HIS A 105 -11.81 4.76 -9.97
CA HIS A 105 -11.13 4.22 -11.14
C HIS A 105 -11.77 2.91 -11.64
N LEU A 106 -12.17 2.01 -10.73
CA LEU A 106 -12.90 0.79 -11.08
C LEU A 106 -14.20 1.12 -11.82
N GLU A 107 -14.94 2.13 -11.36
CA GLU A 107 -16.16 2.57 -12.04
C GLU A 107 -15.92 3.10 -13.46
N ARG A 108 -14.84 3.86 -13.66
CA ARG A 108 -14.48 4.34 -15.00
C ARG A 108 -14.12 3.18 -15.93
N LEU A 109 -13.38 2.19 -15.41
CA LEU A 109 -13.06 0.97 -16.15
C LEU A 109 -14.32 0.18 -16.50
N ALA A 110 -15.31 0.09 -15.60
CA ALA A 110 -16.61 -0.52 -15.91
C ALA A 110 -17.32 0.17 -17.08
N GLY A 111 -17.27 1.52 -17.13
CA GLY A 111 -17.77 2.29 -18.27
C GLY A 111 -17.04 1.94 -19.58
N HIS A 112 -15.72 1.95 -19.57
CA HIS A 112 -14.94 1.60 -20.77
C HIS A 112 -15.14 0.14 -21.22
N ILE A 113 -15.31 -0.79 -20.28
CA ILE A 113 -15.65 -2.19 -20.57
C ILE A 113 -17.00 -2.27 -21.28
N GLN A 114 -17.99 -1.53 -20.79
CA GLN A 114 -19.32 -1.47 -21.40
C GLN A 114 -19.25 -0.87 -22.82
N ASP A 115 -18.55 0.24 -22.99
CA ASP A 115 -18.38 0.90 -24.29
C ASP A 115 -17.70 -0.02 -25.31
N ALA A 116 -16.59 -0.66 -24.92
CA ALA A 116 -15.85 -1.59 -25.78
C ALA A 116 -16.71 -2.81 -26.17
N PHE A 117 -17.54 -3.31 -25.24
CA PHE A 117 -18.47 -4.40 -25.52
C PHE A 117 -19.56 -3.99 -26.51
N ASP A 118 -20.17 -2.82 -26.32
CA ASP A 118 -21.28 -2.34 -27.16
C ASP A 118 -20.84 -2.09 -28.62
N ILE A 119 -19.59 -1.65 -28.84
CA ILE A 119 -19.01 -1.49 -30.20
C ILE A 119 -18.35 -2.78 -30.73
N ARG A 120 -18.40 -3.89 -29.97
CA ARG A 120 -17.79 -5.18 -30.28
C ARG A 120 -16.26 -5.15 -30.50
N ASP A 121 -15.55 -4.28 -29.81
CA ASP A 121 -14.08 -4.25 -29.83
C ASP A 121 -13.50 -5.23 -28.78
N GLY A 122 -13.29 -6.49 -29.19
CA GLY A 122 -12.74 -7.53 -28.32
C GLY A 122 -11.33 -7.23 -27.81
N ASN A 123 -10.51 -6.49 -28.56
CA ASN A 123 -9.14 -6.16 -28.16
C ASN A 123 -9.12 -5.13 -27.04
N ASP A 124 -9.92 -4.06 -27.17
CA ASP A 124 -10.06 -3.08 -26.11
C ASP A 124 -10.75 -3.69 -24.90
N LEU A 125 -11.81 -4.48 -25.09
CA LEU A 125 -12.49 -5.17 -24.00
C LEU A 125 -11.52 -6.01 -23.16
N ALA A 126 -10.69 -6.83 -23.81
CA ALA A 126 -9.66 -7.62 -23.12
C ALA A 126 -8.64 -6.74 -22.39
N ARG A 127 -8.29 -5.57 -22.95
CA ARG A 127 -7.38 -4.62 -22.31
C ARG A 127 -8.00 -4.01 -21.05
N GLN A 128 -9.24 -3.53 -21.14
CA GLN A 128 -9.92 -2.89 -20.00
C GLN A 128 -10.16 -3.90 -18.86
N LEU A 129 -10.51 -5.15 -19.18
CA LEU A 129 -10.65 -6.21 -18.17
C LEU A 129 -9.32 -6.51 -17.45
N ARG A 130 -8.17 -6.51 -18.14
CA ARG A 130 -6.86 -6.64 -17.49
C ARG A 130 -6.54 -5.48 -16.56
N LEU A 131 -6.89 -4.25 -16.97
CA LEU A 131 -6.69 -3.05 -16.15
C LEU A 131 -7.60 -3.08 -14.91
N LEU A 132 -8.83 -3.53 -15.06
CA LEU A 132 -9.77 -3.73 -13.95
C LEU A 132 -9.21 -4.74 -12.95
N ASP A 133 -8.78 -5.92 -13.41
CA ASP A 133 -8.17 -6.95 -12.57
C ASP A 133 -6.94 -6.43 -11.80
N MET A 134 -6.05 -5.71 -12.49
CA MET A 134 -4.87 -5.11 -11.86
C MET A 134 -5.28 -4.11 -10.77
N ARG A 135 -6.28 -3.27 -11.03
CA ARG A 135 -6.75 -2.28 -10.07
C ARG A 135 -7.42 -2.92 -8.85
N VAL A 136 -8.17 -4.01 -9.04
CA VAL A 136 -8.76 -4.77 -7.93
C VAL A 136 -7.67 -5.35 -7.03
N ARG A 137 -6.60 -5.90 -7.61
CA ARG A 137 -5.43 -6.37 -6.85
C ARG A 137 -4.73 -5.26 -6.08
N ASP A 138 -4.64 -4.06 -6.65
CA ASP A 138 -4.09 -2.90 -5.94
C ASP A 138 -4.92 -2.55 -4.70
N VAL A 139 -6.26 -2.62 -4.79
CA VAL A 139 -7.15 -2.39 -3.64
C VAL A 139 -6.98 -3.48 -2.58
N LEU A 140 -6.99 -4.76 -2.98
CA LEU A 140 -6.78 -5.88 -2.06
C LEU A 140 -5.46 -5.78 -1.31
N LYS A 141 -4.36 -5.49 -2.03
CA LYS A 141 -3.04 -5.27 -1.43
C LYS A 141 -3.06 -4.11 -0.44
N LYS A 142 -3.79 -3.04 -0.75
CA LYS A 142 -3.90 -1.89 0.15
C LYS A 142 -4.69 -2.22 1.41
N LEU A 143 -5.83 -2.91 1.28
CA LEU A 143 -6.63 -3.36 2.43
C LEU A 143 -5.82 -4.24 3.39
N ASP A 144 -5.06 -5.20 2.86
CA ASP A 144 -4.16 -6.06 3.65
C ASP A 144 -3.08 -5.22 4.37
N ASN A 145 -2.43 -4.29 3.66
CA ASN A 145 -1.44 -3.42 4.27
C ASN A 145 -2.04 -2.54 5.39
N ASP A 146 -3.21 -1.95 5.14
CA ASP A 146 -3.88 -1.08 6.10
C ASP A 146 -4.34 -1.89 7.34
N GLU A 147 -4.79 -3.13 7.15
CA GLU A 147 -5.13 -4.04 8.25
C GLU A 147 -3.93 -4.29 9.18
N GLN A 148 -2.77 -4.63 8.61
CA GLN A 148 -1.58 -4.86 9.42
C GLN A 148 -1.08 -3.58 10.12
N ALA A 149 -1.23 -2.42 9.48
CA ALA A 149 -0.91 -1.14 10.10
C ALA A 149 -1.80 -0.86 11.33
N LEU A 150 -3.10 -1.17 11.23
CA LEU A 150 -4.06 -1.04 12.33
C LEU A 150 -3.73 -1.98 13.50
N VAL A 151 -3.31 -3.22 13.21
CA VAL A 151 -2.78 -4.13 14.24
C VAL A 151 -1.57 -3.50 14.95
N GLY A 152 -0.64 -2.91 14.19
CA GLY A 152 0.51 -2.21 14.74
C GLY A 152 0.14 -1.05 15.67
N VAL A 153 -0.86 -0.25 15.31
CA VAL A 153 -1.39 0.84 16.17
C VAL A 153 -1.94 0.28 17.48
N ALA A 154 -2.73 -0.79 17.41
CA ALA A 154 -3.32 -1.41 18.60
C ALA A 154 -2.24 -1.98 19.54
N GLU A 155 -1.24 -2.67 18.99
CA GLU A 155 -0.15 -3.24 19.79
C GLU A 155 0.71 -2.16 20.46
N ARG A 156 1.11 -1.11 19.74
CA ARG A 156 1.85 0.02 20.32
C ARG A 156 1.11 0.65 21.49
N ALA A 157 -0.20 0.82 21.37
CA ALA A 157 -1.02 1.38 22.43
C ALA A 157 -1.07 0.50 23.69
N LYS A 158 -1.08 -0.83 23.52
CA LYS A 158 -1.08 -1.81 24.63
C LYS A 158 0.28 -1.93 25.33
N THR A 159 1.38 -1.81 24.57
CA THR A 159 2.75 -1.96 25.09
C THR A 159 3.37 -0.67 25.59
N SER A 160 2.72 0.47 25.34
CA SER A 160 3.19 1.79 25.78
C SER A 160 3.32 1.89 27.31
N ASP A 161 4.33 2.63 27.77
CA ASP A 161 4.63 2.80 29.19
C ASP A 161 3.40 3.34 29.95
N ARG A 162 3.04 2.66 31.05
CA ARG A 162 1.90 3.01 31.89
C ARG A 162 2.12 4.34 32.65
N GLN A 163 3.34 4.85 32.69
CA GLN A 163 3.64 6.18 33.23
C GLN A 163 3.19 7.32 32.30
N ILE A 164 2.93 7.04 31.02
CA ILE A 164 2.41 8.04 30.07
C ILE A 164 0.92 8.30 30.36
N PRO A 165 0.47 9.56 30.40
CA PRO A 165 -0.95 9.89 30.55
C PRO A 165 -1.83 9.16 29.54
N LEU A 166 -2.98 8.65 29.98
CA LEU A 166 -3.89 7.80 29.20
C LEU A 166 -4.21 8.37 27.81
N ARG A 167 -4.52 9.67 27.75
CA ARG A 167 -4.84 10.38 26.51
C ARG A 167 -3.66 10.44 25.53
N GLN A 168 -2.44 10.55 26.05
CA GLN A 168 -1.23 10.56 25.23
C GLN A 168 -0.86 9.15 24.77
N ARG A 169 -1.07 8.14 25.62
CA ARG A 169 -0.89 6.72 25.29
C ARG A 169 -1.77 6.27 24.12
N TYR A 170 -3.02 6.75 24.08
CA TYR A 170 -3.99 6.40 23.04
C TYR A 170 -4.14 7.43 21.93
N ALA A 171 -3.26 8.44 21.86
CA ALA A 171 -3.37 9.51 20.86
C ALA A 171 -3.38 8.98 19.42
N GLU A 172 -2.49 8.04 19.11
CA GLU A 172 -2.41 7.39 17.80
C GLU A 172 -3.68 6.58 17.48
N VAL A 173 -4.24 5.87 18.47
CA VAL A 173 -5.51 5.13 18.31
C VAL A 173 -6.66 6.08 18.00
N LEU A 174 -6.77 7.20 18.72
CA LEU A 174 -7.84 8.18 18.50
C LEU A 174 -7.73 8.83 17.12
N ALA A 175 -6.53 9.25 16.72
CA ALA A 175 -6.28 9.80 15.39
C ALA A 175 -6.59 8.77 14.29
N THR A 176 -6.10 7.54 14.43
CA THR A 176 -6.35 6.45 13.48
C THR A 176 -7.84 6.13 13.35
N TRP A 177 -8.58 6.17 14.45
CA TRP A 177 -10.03 5.99 14.40
C TRP A 177 -10.70 7.06 13.55
N ASP A 178 -10.42 8.33 13.85
CA ASP A 178 -11.11 9.46 13.24
C ASP A 178 -10.67 9.67 11.77
N GLU A 179 -9.40 9.41 11.44
CA GLU A 179 -8.81 9.64 10.11
C GLU A 179 -8.96 8.45 9.14
N TYR A 180 -9.17 7.22 9.65
CA TYR A 180 -9.26 6.02 8.81
C TYR A 180 -10.48 5.16 9.09
N VAL A 181 -10.70 4.72 10.34
CA VAL A 181 -11.77 3.76 10.65
C VAL A 181 -13.15 4.37 10.39
N GLU A 182 -13.40 5.59 10.85
CA GLU A 182 -14.68 6.27 10.66
C GLU A 182 -14.99 6.55 9.17
N PRO A 183 -14.05 7.09 8.36
CA PRO A 183 -14.21 7.15 6.91
C PRO A 183 -14.46 5.78 6.25
N MET A 184 -13.75 4.74 6.65
CA MET A 184 -13.95 3.39 6.11
C MET A 184 -15.34 2.82 6.45
N ILE A 185 -15.90 3.13 7.62
CA ILE A 185 -17.29 2.80 7.96
C ILE A 185 -18.24 3.44 6.94
N GLN A 186 -18.09 4.75 6.70
CA GLN A 186 -18.93 5.47 5.74
C GLN A 186 -18.78 4.90 4.33
N LEU A 187 -17.57 4.50 3.96
CA LEU A 187 -17.23 4.00 2.65
C LEU A 187 -17.83 2.61 2.37
N VAL A 188 -17.79 1.70 3.35
CA VAL A 188 -18.21 0.28 3.25
C VAL A 188 -19.67 0.06 3.67
N ASN A 189 -20.33 1.06 4.27
CA ASN A 189 -21.77 0.99 4.55
C ASN A 189 -22.58 0.58 3.31
N ALA A 190 -23.79 0.03 3.51
CA ALA A 190 -24.63 -0.54 2.45
C ALA A 190 -24.90 0.42 1.25
N ASP A 191 -24.92 1.73 1.53
CA ASP A 191 -25.10 2.81 0.55
C ASP A 191 -23.80 3.62 0.33
N GLY A 192 -22.67 3.16 0.86
CA GLY A 192 -21.36 3.79 0.72
C GLY A 192 -20.77 3.63 -0.69
N ALA A 193 -19.77 4.46 -1.01
CA ALA A 193 -19.18 4.47 -2.35
C ALA A 193 -18.48 3.14 -2.71
N PHE A 194 -18.05 2.35 -1.73
CA PHE A 194 -17.48 1.02 -1.97
C PHE A 194 -18.54 0.07 -2.54
N GLU A 195 -19.66 -0.08 -1.84
CA GLU A 195 -20.76 -0.96 -2.22
C GLU A 195 -21.36 -0.55 -3.57
N GLN A 196 -21.53 0.76 -3.80
CA GLN A 196 -21.99 1.29 -5.08
C GLN A 196 -21.01 0.97 -6.23
N GLY A 197 -19.71 1.20 -6.02
CA GLY A 197 -18.68 0.94 -7.02
C GLY A 197 -18.60 -0.55 -7.39
N VAL A 198 -18.62 -1.44 -6.39
CA VAL A 198 -18.64 -2.90 -6.59
C VAL A 198 -19.87 -3.33 -7.39
N ARG A 199 -21.07 -2.92 -6.99
CA ARG A 199 -22.32 -3.29 -7.68
C ARG A 199 -22.32 -2.84 -9.14
N LYS A 200 -21.78 -1.65 -9.43
CA LYS A 200 -21.69 -1.13 -10.79
C LYS A 200 -20.78 -1.97 -11.66
N VAL A 201 -19.59 -2.34 -11.16
CA VAL A 201 -18.67 -3.23 -11.89
C VAL A 201 -19.29 -4.60 -12.09
N GLU A 202 -19.87 -5.18 -11.03
CA GLU A 202 -20.52 -6.49 -11.08
C GLU A 202 -21.66 -6.53 -12.11
N THR A 203 -22.52 -5.50 -12.13
CA THR A 203 -23.63 -5.40 -13.08
C THR A 203 -23.13 -5.46 -14.53
N VAL A 204 -22.04 -4.76 -14.84
CA VAL A 204 -21.43 -4.78 -16.17
C VAL A 204 -20.89 -6.18 -16.48
N LEU A 205 -20.12 -6.79 -15.59
CA LEU A 205 -19.53 -8.12 -15.83
C LEU A 205 -20.59 -9.21 -16.03
N LEU A 206 -21.65 -9.21 -15.22
CA LEU A 206 -22.77 -10.16 -15.34
C LEU A 206 -23.55 -9.97 -16.64
N ARG A 207 -23.78 -8.71 -17.05
CA ARG A 207 -24.40 -8.40 -18.36
C ARG A 207 -23.55 -8.96 -19.49
N LEU A 208 -22.24 -8.74 -19.46
CA LEU A 208 -21.31 -9.24 -20.47
C LEU A 208 -21.35 -10.77 -20.57
N LEU A 209 -21.27 -11.48 -19.44
CA LEU A 209 -21.37 -12.94 -19.40
C LEU A 209 -22.68 -13.45 -20.05
N GLY A 210 -23.82 -12.82 -19.71
CA GLY A 210 -25.11 -13.18 -20.28
C GLY A 210 -25.22 -12.92 -21.79
N GLU A 211 -24.69 -11.79 -22.26
CA GLU A 211 -24.73 -11.43 -23.68
C GLU A 211 -23.71 -12.23 -24.51
N GLN A 212 -22.53 -12.57 -24.00
CA GLN A 212 -21.58 -13.43 -24.71
C GLN A 212 -22.15 -14.83 -24.94
N ALA A 213 -22.89 -15.38 -23.97
CA ALA A 213 -23.59 -16.66 -24.11
C ALA A 213 -24.63 -16.65 -25.25
N ARG A 214 -25.18 -15.47 -25.59
CA ARG A 214 -26.20 -15.29 -26.63
C ARG A 214 -25.63 -14.89 -27.99
N LEU A 215 -24.62 -14.00 -27.99
CA LEU A 215 -24.13 -13.29 -29.19
C LEU A 215 -22.76 -13.78 -29.68
N GLY A 216 -22.15 -14.73 -28.97
CA GLY A 216 -20.80 -15.22 -29.18
C GLY A 216 -19.76 -14.44 -28.36
N HIS A 217 -18.64 -15.11 -28.06
CA HIS A 217 -17.59 -14.59 -27.19
C HIS A 217 -16.74 -13.53 -27.91
N LEU A 218 -16.60 -12.35 -27.29
CA LEU A 218 -15.65 -11.32 -27.69
C LEU A 218 -14.34 -11.42 -26.90
N VAL A 219 -14.43 -11.95 -25.67
CA VAL A 219 -13.31 -12.28 -24.79
C VAL A 219 -13.55 -13.63 -24.12
N ASP A 220 -12.48 -14.21 -23.59
CA ASP A 220 -12.52 -15.45 -22.83
C ASP A 220 -13.40 -15.33 -21.57
N ASP A 221 -14.36 -16.23 -21.41
CA ASP A 221 -15.27 -16.26 -20.26
C ASP A 221 -14.53 -16.46 -18.95
N ASP A 222 -13.44 -17.23 -18.96
CA ASP A 222 -12.63 -17.46 -17.76
C ASP A 222 -12.01 -16.14 -17.25
N MET A 223 -11.66 -15.23 -18.15
CA MET A 223 -11.19 -13.90 -17.79
C MET A 223 -12.28 -13.08 -17.09
N LEU A 224 -13.52 -13.12 -17.61
CA LEU A 224 -14.67 -12.43 -17.01
C LEU A 224 -15.00 -13.01 -15.63
N LEU A 225 -15.08 -14.34 -15.52
CA LEU A 225 -15.39 -15.04 -14.28
C LEU A 225 -14.35 -14.78 -13.19
N ARG A 226 -13.05 -14.83 -13.52
CA ARG A 226 -11.98 -14.49 -12.57
C ARG A 226 -12.04 -13.04 -12.12
N THR A 227 -12.33 -12.12 -13.03
CA THR A 227 -12.46 -10.70 -12.70
C THR A 227 -13.67 -10.45 -11.79
N HIS A 228 -14.81 -11.11 -12.06
CA HIS A 228 -16.01 -11.04 -11.22
C HIS A 228 -15.77 -11.62 -9.83
N ALA A 229 -15.17 -12.81 -9.74
CA ALA A 229 -14.83 -13.43 -8.46
C ALA A 229 -13.91 -12.53 -7.60
N ARG A 230 -12.93 -11.87 -8.23
CA ARG A 230 -12.04 -10.93 -7.53
C ARG A 230 -12.73 -9.67 -7.02
N ILE A 231 -13.73 -9.17 -7.73
CA ILE A 231 -14.55 -8.04 -7.26
C ILE A 231 -15.31 -8.42 -5.99
N LEU A 232 -15.88 -9.62 -5.94
CA LEU A 232 -16.56 -10.14 -4.75
C LEU A 232 -15.60 -10.41 -3.58
N GLU A 233 -14.41 -10.95 -3.88
CA GLU A 233 -13.34 -11.12 -2.90
C GLU A 233 -12.91 -9.78 -2.29
N MET A 234 -12.71 -8.76 -3.12
CA MET A 234 -12.38 -7.40 -2.68
C MET A 234 -13.45 -6.81 -1.76
N GLN A 235 -14.74 -7.03 -2.07
CA GLN A 235 -15.83 -6.62 -1.20
C GLN A 235 -15.82 -7.33 0.15
N THR A 236 -15.61 -8.63 0.13
CA THR A 236 -15.54 -9.44 1.35
C THR A 236 -14.35 -9.02 2.21
N SER A 237 -13.19 -8.80 1.59
CA SER A 237 -11.97 -8.34 2.25
C SER A 237 -12.16 -6.97 2.90
N ALA A 238 -12.77 -5.99 2.21
CA ALA A 238 -13.01 -4.67 2.80
C ALA A 238 -13.91 -4.73 4.05
N GLN A 239 -14.96 -5.56 4.02
CA GLN A 239 -15.86 -5.75 5.16
C GLN A 239 -15.14 -6.44 6.33
N LEU A 240 -14.33 -7.46 6.06
CA LEU A 240 -13.56 -8.17 7.07
C LEU A 240 -12.49 -7.28 7.71
N THR A 241 -11.70 -6.56 6.90
CA THR A 241 -10.68 -5.62 7.38
C THR A 241 -11.32 -4.53 8.25
N LEU A 242 -12.45 -3.96 7.84
CA LEU A 242 -13.17 -2.97 8.67
C LEU A 242 -13.68 -3.57 9.99
N ARG A 243 -14.25 -4.78 9.94
CA ARG A 243 -14.71 -5.47 11.14
C ARG A 243 -13.56 -5.68 12.12
N HIS A 244 -12.43 -6.20 11.64
CA HIS A 244 -11.25 -6.44 12.44
C HIS A 244 -10.69 -5.13 13.02
N ALA A 245 -10.61 -4.07 12.22
CA ALA A 245 -10.21 -2.74 12.66
C ALA A 245 -11.06 -2.23 13.85
N ARG A 246 -12.38 -2.42 13.77
CA ARG A 246 -13.31 -2.05 14.84
C ARG A 246 -13.11 -2.89 16.10
N GLU A 247 -12.96 -4.21 15.94
CA GLU A 247 -12.72 -5.13 17.06
C GLU A 247 -11.40 -4.78 17.79
N LEU A 248 -10.37 -4.36 17.05
CA LEU A 248 -9.08 -3.96 17.61
C LEU A 248 -9.09 -2.60 18.31
N LEU A 249 -9.63 -1.56 17.66
CA LEU A 249 -9.44 -0.18 18.09
C LEU A 249 -10.58 0.39 18.93
N LEU A 250 -11.81 -0.13 18.81
CA LEU A 250 -12.96 0.40 19.54
C LEU A 250 -12.78 0.30 21.07
N PRO A 251 -12.32 -0.84 21.64
CA PRO A 251 -12.12 -0.93 23.09
C PRO A 251 -11.07 0.05 23.61
N LEU A 252 -9.99 0.26 22.84
CA LEU A 252 -8.91 1.19 23.18
C LEU A 252 -9.38 2.65 23.11
N ARG A 253 -10.22 2.99 22.12
CA ARG A 253 -10.87 4.29 22.00
C ARG A 253 -11.80 4.57 23.19
N GLU A 254 -12.58 3.58 23.60
CA GLU A 254 -13.47 3.70 24.75
C GLU A 254 -12.69 3.89 26.05
N GLU A 255 -11.59 3.15 26.24
CA GLU A 255 -10.71 3.33 27.40
C GLU A 255 -10.13 4.73 27.46
N ALA A 256 -9.69 5.29 26.32
CA ALA A 256 -9.15 6.64 26.25
C ALA A 256 -10.15 7.76 26.58
N ARG A 257 -11.46 7.46 26.52
CA ARG A 257 -12.56 8.39 26.79
C ARG A 257 -13.14 8.28 28.21
N ARG A 258 -12.71 7.29 29.00
CA ARG A 258 -13.05 7.15 30.43
C ARG A 258 -12.19 8.06 31.27
#